data_AF-A0A7J4FJ48-F1
#
_entry.id   AF-A0A7J4FJ48-F1
#
_cell.length_a   1.000
_cell.length_b   1.000
_cell.length_c   1.000
_cell.angle_alpha   90.00
_cell.angle_beta   90.00
_cell.angle_gamma   90.00
#
_symmetry.space_group_name_H-M   'P 1'
#
loop_
_entity.id
_entity.type
_entity.pdbx_description
1 polymer ?
#
loop_
_entity_poly.entity_id
_entity_poly.type
_entity_poly.pdbx_seq_one_letter_code
_entity_poly.pdbx_strand_id
1 'polypeptide(L)'
;MSLDSGFFSRILVFPGFLFLFAFILFCDWFERKIMARMQNRMGPSYTGPFGILQPLADYIKLLIKEDIIPHHARQFLFSLTPIISFSIFMLSIFFFPLDGINVFSNYGFEGDLLFVLALVTFAHFVLFLSGWSSSNPYSGIGAVRIIMQFIGYDIPLIISAMGPAFLAGSLSLAKISSMQIIPFALLTPWTFILFLIALQ
;
A
#
# COMPACT_ATOMS: atom_id res chain seq x y z
N MET A 1 -4.04 -24.36 -17.52
CA MET A 1 -3.11 -23.25 -17.25
C MET A 1 -2.92 -22.51 -18.55
N SER A 2 -3.92 -21.74 -18.97
CA SER A 2 -3.77 -20.86 -20.12
C SER A 2 -3.30 -19.52 -19.57
N LEU A 3 -2.05 -19.17 -19.86
CA LEU A 3 -1.57 -17.80 -19.75
C LEU A 3 -2.29 -16.99 -20.84
N ASP A 4 -3.59 -16.76 -20.64
CA ASP A 4 -4.44 -16.06 -21.59
C ASP A 4 -4.06 -14.57 -21.62
N SER A 5 -4.29 -13.94 -22.77
CA SER A 5 -4.13 -12.48 -22.92
C SER A 5 -4.93 -11.70 -21.87
N GLY A 6 -6.06 -12.25 -21.40
CA GLY A 6 -6.87 -11.69 -20.32
C GLY A 6 -6.22 -11.70 -18.93
N PHE A 7 -5.34 -12.66 -18.66
CA PHE A 7 -4.57 -12.68 -17.40
C PHE A 7 -3.47 -11.63 -17.41
N PHE A 8 -2.75 -11.50 -18.54
CA PHE A 8 -1.73 -10.46 -18.72
C PHE A 8 -2.33 -9.05 -18.67
N SER A 9 -3.48 -8.83 -19.30
CA SER A 9 -4.14 -7.52 -19.25
C SER A 9 -4.56 -7.14 -17.82
N ARG A 10 -4.96 -8.11 -17.00
CA ARG A 10 -5.37 -7.86 -15.61
C ARG A 10 -4.21 -7.47 -14.70
N ILE A 11 -3.05 -8.12 -14.86
CA ILE A 11 -1.85 -7.82 -14.07
C ILE A 11 -1.18 -6.51 -14.52
N LEU A 12 -1.16 -6.23 -15.82
CA LEU A 12 -0.45 -5.06 -16.35
C LEU A 12 -1.31 -3.80 -16.39
N VAL A 13 -2.56 -3.90 -16.86
CA VAL A 13 -3.38 -2.73 -17.19
C VAL A 13 -4.33 -2.37 -16.05
N PHE A 14 -5.32 -3.22 -15.78
CA PHE A 14 -6.34 -2.94 -14.77
C PHE A 14 -6.87 -4.26 -14.18
N PRO A 15 -6.93 -4.40 -12.84
CA PRO A 15 -6.57 -3.42 -11.81
C PRO A 15 -5.08 -3.43 -11.40
N GLY A 16 -4.21 -4.03 -12.21
CA GLY A 16 -2.80 -4.21 -11.88
C GLY A 16 -1.89 -2.97 -12.03
N PHE A 17 -0.66 -3.17 -12.48
CA PHE A 17 0.44 -2.23 -12.25
C PHE A 17 0.23 -0.82 -12.84
N LEU A 18 -0.20 -0.70 -14.10
CA LEU A 18 -0.37 0.61 -14.75
C LEU A 18 -1.45 1.45 -14.08
N PHE A 19 -2.56 0.82 -13.69
CA PHE A 19 -3.61 1.50 -12.93
C PHE A 19 -3.10 2.01 -11.60
N LEU A 20 -2.41 1.18 -10.82
CA LEU A 20 -1.85 1.57 -9.53
C LEU A 20 -0.82 2.68 -9.67
N PHE A 21 0.06 2.59 -10.67
CA PHE A 21 1.05 3.62 -10.95
C PHE A 21 0.38 4.95 -11.28
N ALA A 22 -0.61 4.95 -12.18
CA ALA A 22 -1.36 6.16 -12.53
C ALA A 22 -2.14 6.74 -11.33
N PHE A 23 -2.74 5.86 -10.52
CA PHE A 23 -3.48 6.24 -9.32
C PHE A 23 -2.58 6.89 -8.27
N ILE A 24 -1.40 6.31 -8.01
CA ILE A 24 -0.41 6.87 -7.06
C ILE A 24 0.06 8.25 -7.52
N LEU A 25 0.38 8.42 -8.81
CA LEU A 25 0.75 9.72 -9.36
C LEU A 25 -0.38 10.75 -9.21
N PHE A 26 -1.63 10.33 -9.44
CA PHE A 26 -2.78 11.20 -9.23
C PHE A 26 -2.94 11.60 -7.75
N CYS A 27 -2.78 10.66 -6.82
CA CYS A 27 -2.86 10.90 -5.39
C CYS A 27 -1.80 11.91 -4.92
N ASP A 28 -0.53 11.78 -5.32
CA ASP A 28 0.53 12.74 -4.96
C ASP A 28 0.20 14.14 -5.52
N TRP A 29 -0.25 14.24 -6.78
CA TRP A 29 -0.68 15.52 -7.33
C TRP A 29 -1.86 16.14 -6.54
N PHE A 30 -2.86 15.32 -6.21
CA PHE A 30 -4.06 15.74 -5.50
C PHE A 30 -3.73 16.21 -4.07
N GLU A 31 -2.91 15.46 -3.35
CA GLU A 31 -2.41 15.80 -2.02
C GLU A 31 -1.72 17.16 -2.02
N ARG A 32 -0.78 17.39 -2.95
CA ARG A 32 -0.08 18.68 -3.08
C ARG A 32 -1.04 19.83 -3.36
N LYS A 33 -2.07 19.64 -4.17
CA LYS A 33 -3.09 20.67 -4.45
C LYS A 33 -3.94 20.98 -3.22
N ILE A 34 -4.36 19.98 -2.48
CA ILE A 34 -5.13 20.17 -1.24
C ILE A 34 -4.28 20.90 -0.20
N MET A 35 -3.07 20.39 0.08
CA MET A 35 -2.18 21.00 1.06
C MET A 35 -1.86 22.46 0.71
N ALA A 36 -1.64 22.76 -0.57
CA ALA A 36 -1.42 24.12 -1.01
C ALA A 36 -2.64 25.02 -0.74
N ARG A 37 -3.86 24.57 -1.08
CA ARG A 37 -5.09 25.32 -0.80
C ARG A 37 -5.32 25.53 0.70
N MET A 38 -5.10 24.51 1.52
CA MET A 38 -5.20 24.62 2.98
C MET A 38 -4.20 25.64 3.55
N GLN A 39 -3.00 25.73 2.96
CA GLN A 39 -1.96 26.68 3.33
C GLN A 39 -2.10 28.04 2.63
N ASN A 40 -3.21 28.29 1.93
CA ASN A 40 -3.46 29.51 1.16
C ASN A 40 -2.33 29.84 0.15
N ARG A 41 -1.74 28.82 -0.47
CA ARG A 41 -0.76 28.94 -1.55
C ARG A 41 -1.20 28.16 -2.79
N MET A 42 -0.61 28.48 -3.93
CA MET A 42 -0.89 27.75 -5.17
C MET A 42 -0.04 26.48 -5.24
N GLY A 43 -0.68 25.33 -5.52
CA GLY A 43 0.03 24.08 -5.80
C GLY A 43 0.64 24.05 -7.20
N PRO A 44 1.25 22.93 -7.64
CA PRO A 44 1.99 22.84 -8.91
C PRO A 44 1.17 23.36 -10.10
N SER A 45 1.72 24.27 -10.91
CA SER A 45 0.99 24.90 -12.02
C SER A 45 1.69 24.82 -13.38
N TYR A 46 3.00 24.59 -13.40
CA TYR A 46 3.83 24.73 -14.61
C TYR A 46 4.15 23.41 -15.33
N THR A 47 4.05 22.28 -14.65
CA THR A 47 4.36 20.94 -15.16
C THR A 47 3.14 20.32 -15.87
N GLY A 48 2.79 20.88 -17.02
CA GLY A 48 1.62 20.47 -17.82
C GLY A 48 0.31 21.14 -17.36
N PRO A 49 -0.84 20.78 -17.97
CA PRO A 49 -2.13 21.37 -17.60
C PRO A 49 -2.42 21.13 -16.12
N PHE A 50 -2.66 22.22 -15.37
CA PHE A 50 -2.87 22.21 -13.92
C PHE A 50 -1.76 21.56 -13.07
N GLY A 51 -0.56 21.31 -13.64
CA GLY A 51 0.58 20.69 -12.97
C GLY A 51 0.45 19.17 -12.76
N ILE A 52 -0.42 18.48 -13.50
CA ILE A 52 -0.69 17.03 -13.33
C ILE A 52 0.58 16.18 -13.52
N LEU A 53 1.52 16.62 -14.36
CA LEU A 53 2.75 15.87 -14.64
C LEU A 53 3.84 16.06 -13.56
N GLN A 54 3.58 16.84 -12.50
CA GLN A 54 4.57 17.08 -11.44
C GLN A 54 5.08 15.78 -10.79
N PRO A 55 4.22 14.83 -10.33
CA PRO A 55 4.70 13.62 -9.67
C PRO A 55 5.52 12.73 -10.60
N LEU A 56 5.17 12.69 -11.89
CA LEU A 56 5.93 11.96 -12.89
C LEU A 56 7.33 12.57 -13.09
N ALA A 57 7.41 13.91 -13.14
CA ALA A 57 8.70 14.60 -13.24
C ALA A 57 9.58 14.36 -12.01
N ASP A 58 8.99 14.33 -10.81
CA ASP A 58 9.72 14.04 -9.57
C ASP A 58 10.21 12.58 -9.53
N TYR A 59 9.42 11.63 -10.02
CA TYR A 59 9.82 10.23 -10.16
C TYR A 59 11.01 10.08 -11.13
N ILE A 60 10.93 10.68 -12.32
CA ILE A 60 12.03 10.68 -13.30
C ILE A 60 13.29 11.32 -12.70
N LYS A 61 13.14 12.42 -11.96
CA LYS A 61 14.25 13.08 -11.27
C LYS A 61 14.92 12.17 -10.25
N LEU A 62 14.16 11.37 -9.50
CA LEU A 62 14.72 10.42 -8.54
C LEU A 62 15.45 9.27 -9.25
N LEU A 63 14.95 8.77 -10.37
CA LEU A 63 15.62 7.71 -11.15
C LEU A 63 16.96 8.14 -11.76
N ILE A 64 17.13 9.44 -12.03
CA ILE A 64 18.37 10.00 -12.59
C ILE A 64 19.40 10.29 -11.48
N LYS A 65 18.98 10.37 -10.22
CA LYS A 65 19.91 10.64 -9.12
C LYS A 65 20.85 9.47 -8.88
N GLU A 66 22.03 9.80 -8.39
CA GLU A 66 22.99 8.82 -7.89
C GLU A 66 22.51 8.21 -6.57
N ASP A 67 22.59 6.89 -6.48
CA ASP A 67 22.28 6.12 -5.28
C ASP A 67 23.50 6.07 -4.34
N ILE A 68 23.46 6.87 -3.27
CA ILE A 68 24.55 6.96 -2.29
C ILE A 68 24.32 5.95 -1.16
N ILE A 69 25.20 4.96 -1.03
CA ILE A 69 25.15 3.96 0.05
C ILE A 69 26.27 4.25 1.07
N PRO A 70 25.98 4.38 2.38
CA PRO A 70 27.01 4.60 3.39
C PRO A 70 28.02 3.45 3.46
N HIS A 71 29.32 3.76 3.60
CA HIS A 71 30.38 2.74 3.64
C HIS A 71 30.25 1.72 4.78
N HIS A 72 29.74 2.15 5.94
CA HIS A 72 29.56 1.27 7.10
C HIS A 72 28.25 0.47 7.06
N ALA A 73 27.34 0.79 6.13
CA ALA A 73 26.05 0.12 6.01
C ALA A 73 26.20 -1.26 5.37
N ARG A 74 25.27 -2.16 5.70
CA ARG A 74 25.17 -3.47 5.05
C ARG A 74 24.54 -3.29 3.68
N GLN A 75 25.36 -3.02 2.66
CA GLN A 75 24.94 -2.63 1.30
C GLN A 75 23.81 -3.50 0.72
N PHE A 76 23.96 -4.83 0.78
CA PHE A 76 22.95 -5.77 0.25
C PHE A 76 21.58 -5.61 0.95
N LEU A 77 21.56 -5.55 2.28
CA LEU A 77 20.33 -5.39 3.06
C LEU A 77 19.73 -4.00 2.87
N PHE A 78 20.57 -2.96 2.84
CA PHE A 78 20.13 -1.57 2.69
C PHE A 78 19.43 -1.31 1.36
N SER A 79 19.96 -1.85 0.26
CA SER A 79 19.38 -1.66 -1.07
C SER A 79 18.20 -2.59 -1.37
N LEU A 80 18.22 -3.84 -0.89
CA LEU A 80 17.16 -4.80 -1.22
C LEU A 80 15.92 -4.67 -0.36
N THR A 81 16.04 -4.26 0.90
CA THR A 81 14.88 -4.21 1.81
C THR A 81 13.77 -3.28 1.31
N PRO A 82 14.02 -2.07 0.77
CA PRO A 82 12.94 -1.25 0.19
C PRO A 82 12.26 -1.92 -1.01
N ILE A 83 13.02 -2.62 -1.86
CA ILE A 83 12.52 -3.32 -3.04
C ILE A 83 11.62 -4.49 -2.63
N ILE A 84 12.04 -5.28 -1.64
CA ILE A 84 11.28 -6.42 -1.13
C ILE A 84 9.99 -5.93 -0.46
N SER A 85 10.07 -4.91 0.39
CA SER A 85 8.87 -4.35 1.04
C SER A 85 7.85 -3.83 0.03
N PHE A 86 8.30 -3.04 -0.96
CA PHE A 86 7.44 -2.57 -2.04
C PHE A 86 6.81 -3.73 -2.83
N SER A 87 7.57 -4.79 -3.10
CA SER A 87 7.07 -5.96 -3.81
C SER A 87 5.98 -6.69 -3.02
N ILE A 88 6.10 -6.76 -1.70
CA ILE A 88 5.08 -7.38 -0.82
C ILE A 88 3.80 -6.53 -0.80
N PHE A 89 3.92 -5.21 -0.73
CA PHE A 89 2.75 -4.33 -0.84
C PHE A 89 2.06 -4.44 -2.21
N MET A 90 2.83 -4.54 -3.29
CA MET A 90 2.25 -4.77 -4.61
C MET A 90 1.56 -6.12 -4.72
N LEU A 91 2.14 -7.17 -4.13
CA LEU A 91 1.53 -8.50 -4.07
C LEU A 91 0.18 -8.47 -3.33
N SER A 92 0.09 -7.76 -2.20
CA SER A 92 -1.14 -7.73 -1.39
C SER A 92 -2.32 -7.11 -2.14
N ILE A 93 -2.06 -6.13 -3.02
CA ILE A 93 -3.10 -5.47 -3.82
C ILE A 93 -3.77 -6.44 -4.81
N PHE A 94 -3.06 -7.44 -5.32
CA PHE A 94 -3.65 -8.40 -6.26
C PHE A 94 -4.75 -9.29 -5.65
N PHE A 95 -4.83 -9.35 -4.32
CA PHE A 95 -5.91 -10.04 -3.61
C PHE A 95 -7.17 -9.18 -3.45
N PHE A 96 -7.12 -7.87 -3.70
CA PHE A 96 -8.29 -7.01 -3.60
C PHE A 96 -9.21 -7.16 -4.84
N PRO A 97 -10.54 -7.37 -4.63
CA PRO A 97 -11.52 -7.50 -5.71
C PRO A 97 -11.96 -6.11 -6.22
N LEU A 98 -11.09 -5.42 -6.97
CA LEU A 98 -11.41 -4.08 -7.49
C LEU A 98 -12.54 -4.08 -8.55
N ASP A 99 -12.64 -5.16 -9.34
CA ASP A 99 -13.63 -5.29 -10.43
C ASP A 99 -14.74 -6.29 -10.09
N GLY A 100 -14.90 -6.63 -8.81
CA GLY A 100 -15.78 -7.71 -8.33
C GLY A 100 -15.23 -9.13 -8.54
N ILE A 101 -14.07 -9.27 -9.19
CA ILE A 101 -13.34 -10.54 -9.31
C ILE A 101 -11.86 -10.26 -8.99
N ASN A 102 -11.25 -11.08 -8.13
CA ASN A 102 -9.81 -10.99 -7.86
C ASN A 102 -9.00 -11.06 -9.16
N VAL A 103 -7.87 -10.35 -9.23
CA VAL A 103 -6.94 -10.39 -10.38
C VAL A 103 -6.60 -11.83 -10.73
N PHE A 104 -6.33 -12.61 -9.68
CA PHE A 104 -6.23 -14.05 -9.72
C PHE A 104 -7.63 -14.70 -9.58
N SER A 105 -8.36 -14.78 -10.69
CA SER A 105 -9.74 -15.27 -10.76
C SER A 105 -9.97 -16.71 -10.23
N ASN A 106 -8.90 -17.48 -10.00
CA ASN A 106 -8.93 -18.85 -9.47
C ASN A 106 -8.13 -19.06 -8.16
N TYR A 107 -7.53 -18.01 -7.57
CA TYR A 107 -6.68 -18.14 -6.38
C TYR A 107 -7.20 -17.37 -5.16
N GLY A 108 -8.42 -16.82 -5.22
CA GLY A 108 -9.07 -16.36 -3.99
C GLY A 108 -9.26 -17.54 -3.06
N PHE A 109 -8.47 -17.60 -1.99
CA PHE A 109 -8.56 -18.61 -0.96
C PHE A 109 -9.48 -18.11 0.16
N GLU A 110 -10.03 -19.03 0.95
CA GLU A 110 -10.97 -18.66 1.99
C GLU A 110 -10.36 -17.74 3.06
N GLY A 111 -9.02 -17.72 3.19
CA GLY A 111 -8.27 -16.89 4.13
C GLY A 111 -7.62 -15.62 3.54
N ASP A 112 -8.05 -15.13 2.37
CA ASP A 112 -7.44 -13.98 1.68
C ASP A 112 -7.27 -12.74 2.58
N LEU A 113 -8.26 -12.40 3.41
CA LEU A 113 -8.19 -11.24 4.30
C LEU A 113 -7.01 -11.34 5.28
N LEU A 114 -6.88 -12.49 5.95
CA LEU A 114 -5.79 -12.72 6.90
C LEU A 114 -4.43 -12.77 6.19
N PHE A 115 -4.40 -13.34 4.99
CA PHE A 115 -3.19 -13.38 4.19
C PHE A 115 -2.70 -11.98 3.81
N VAL A 116 -3.60 -11.10 3.36
CA VAL A 116 -3.27 -9.70 3.05
C VAL A 116 -2.75 -8.98 4.29
N LEU A 117 -3.41 -9.14 5.45
CA LEU A 117 -2.96 -8.54 6.69
C LEU A 117 -1.57 -9.04 7.10
N ALA A 118 -1.30 -10.34 6.96
CA ALA A 118 0.01 -10.93 7.24
C ALA A 118 1.10 -10.43 6.28
N LEU A 119 0.77 -10.21 5.00
CA LEU A 119 1.71 -9.61 4.04
C LEU A 119 2.05 -8.17 4.42
N VAL A 120 1.06 -7.38 4.83
CA VAL A 120 1.27 -5.99 5.27
C VAL A 120 2.18 -5.93 6.51
N THR A 121 1.93 -6.75 7.54
CA THR A 121 2.79 -6.80 8.72
C THR A 121 4.21 -7.26 8.38
N PHE A 122 4.35 -8.20 7.45
CA PHE A 122 5.66 -8.62 6.96
C PHE A 122 6.37 -7.50 6.18
N ALA A 123 5.66 -6.74 5.35
CA ALA A 123 6.22 -5.60 4.63
C ALA A 123 6.71 -4.50 5.57
N HIS A 124 5.97 -4.23 6.66
CA HIS A 124 6.38 -3.33 7.75
C HIS A 124 7.68 -3.78 8.43
N PHE A 125 7.82 -5.08 8.70
CA PHE A 125 9.05 -5.65 9.26
C PHE A 125 10.24 -5.49 8.29
N VAL A 126 10.04 -5.70 7.00
CA VAL A 126 11.09 -5.49 5.99
C VAL A 126 11.49 -4.01 5.91
N LEU A 127 10.57 -3.06 6.05
CA LEU A 127 10.90 -1.63 6.12
C LEU A 127 11.81 -1.30 7.31
N PHE A 128 11.55 -1.89 8.48
CA PHE A 128 12.39 -1.75 9.66
C PHE A 128 13.84 -2.19 9.39
N LEU A 129 14.03 -3.31 8.66
CA LEU A 129 15.37 -3.81 8.32
C LEU A 129 16.16 -2.79 7.48
N SER A 130 15.51 -1.96 6.67
CA SER A 130 16.19 -0.92 5.89
C SER A 130 16.86 0.10 6.80
N GLY A 131 16.14 0.62 7.80
CA GLY A 131 16.67 1.56 8.78
C GLY A 131 17.74 0.93 9.67
N TRP A 132 17.55 -0.32 10.08
CA TRP A 132 18.54 -1.06 10.88
C TRP A 132 19.86 -1.30 10.12
N SER A 133 19.79 -1.49 8.80
CA SER A 133 20.97 -1.79 7.97
C SER A 133 21.90 -0.61 7.72
N SER A 134 21.47 0.63 8.00
CA SER A 134 22.21 1.86 7.69
C SER A 134 23.34 2.19 8.68
N SER A 135 23.55 1.36 9.72
CA SER A 135 24.65 1.46 10.69
C SER A 135 24.88 2.84 11.33
N ASN A 136 23.82 3.61 11.56
CA ASN A 136 23.87 4.92 12.22
C ASN A 136 22.96 4.90 13.47
N PRO A 137 23.42 5.36 14.66
CA PRO A 137 22.60 5.38 15.88
C PRO A 137 21.25 6.09 15.70
N TYR A 138 21.20 7.20 14.94
CA TYR A 138 19.95 7.94 14.73
C TYR A 138 18.95 7.16 13.88
N SER A 139 19.43 6.51 12.82
CA SER A 139 18.61 5.66 11.97
C SER A 139 18.10 4.43 12.73
N GLY A 140 18.95 3.82 13.56
CA GLY A 140 18.56 2.70 14.41
C GLY A 140 17.45 3.05 15.39
N ILE A 141 17.54 4.20 16.07
CA ILE A 141 16.48 4.69 16.96
C ILE A 141 15.20 4.98 16.18
N GLY A 142 15.30 5.59 15.00
CA GLY A 142 14.17 5.83 14.11
C GLY A 142 13.47 4.54 13.68
N ALA A 143 14.25 3.53 13.27
CA ALA A 143 13.75 2.22 12.88
C ALA A 143 13.02 1.54 14.04
N VAL A 144 13.59 1.55 15.25
CA VAL A 144 12.95 0.98 16.45
C VAL A 144 11.63 1.70 16.78
N ARG A 145 11.54 3.03 16.60
CA ARG A 145 10.28 3.76 16.80
C ARG A 145 9.21 3.35 15.78
N ILE A 146 9.59 3.24 14.52
CA ILE A 146 8.68 2.86 13.43
C ILE A 146 8.14 1.44 13.66
N ILE A 147 8.99 0.45 13.97
CA ILE A 147 8.52 -0.92 14.19
C ILE A 147 7.63 -1.04 15.43
N MET A 148 7.91 -0.28 16.50
CA MET A 148 7.05 -0.25 17.69
C MET A 148 5.68 0.34 17.37
N GLN A 149 5.63 1.38 16.52
CA GLN A 149 4.38 1.94 16.03
C GLN A 149 3.63 0.92 15.17
N PHE A 150 4.28 0.27 14.20
CA PHE A 150 3.66 -0.73 13.34
C PHE A 150 3.05 -1.88 14.13
N ILE A 151 3.82 -2.51 15.03
CA ILE A 151 3.32 -3.60 15.89
C ILE A 151 2.14 -3.12 16.76
N GLY A 152 2.19 -1.88 17.27
CA GLY A 152 1.13 -1.32 18.11
C GLY A 152 -0.22 -1.17 17.40
N TYR A 153 -0.22 -0.89 16.10
CA TYR A 153 -1.44 -0.68 15.31
C TYR A 153 -1.86 -1.89 14.47
N ASP A 154 -0.95 -2.83 14.16
CA ASP A 154 -1.27 -4.08 13.45
C ASP A 154 -2.32 -4.91 14.22
N ILE A 155 -2.23 -4.97 15.55
CA ILE A 155 -3.19 -5.72 16.38
C ILE A 155 -4.61 -5.11 16.28
N PRO A 156 -4.82 -3.80 16.55
CA PRO A 156 -6.11 -3.15 16.28
C PRO A 156 -6.60 -3.28 14.84
N LEU A 157 -5.71 -3.19 13.85
CA LEU A 157 -6.05 -3.33 12.43
C LEU A 157 -6.62 -4.72 12.13
N ILE A 158 -5.96 -5.78 12.59
CA ILE A 158 -6.42 -7.16 12.39
C ILE A 158 -7.78 -7.38 13.06
N ILE A 159 -7.95 -6.93 14.30
CA ILE A 159 -9.21 -7.11 15.05
C ILE A 159 -10.35 -6.34 14.38
N SER A 160 -10.12 -5.11 13.96
CA SER A 160 -11.14 -4.29 13.30
C SER A 160 -11.51 -4.82 11.91
N ALA A 161 -10.54 -5.38 11.17
CA ALA A 161 -10.77 -6.05 9.90
C ALA A 161 -11.64 -7.33 10.02
N MET A 162 -11.67 -7.98 11.19
CA MET A 162 -12.56 -9.12 11.42
C MET A 162 -14.05 -8.73 11.47
N GLY A 163 -14.38 -7.46 11.79
CA GLY A 163 -15.76 -6.96 11.84
C GLY A 163 -16.57 -7.25 10.57
N PRO A 164 -16.15 -6.78 9.38
CA PRO A 164 -16.82 -7.09 8.13
C PRO A 164 -16.78 -8.58 7.77
N ALA A 165 -15.74 -9.32 8.18
CA ALA A 165 -15.66 -10.76 7.94
C ALA A 165 -16.72 -11.56 8.71
N PHE A 166 -17.01 -11.18 9.96
CA PHE A 166 -18.09 -11.77 10.75
C PHE A 166 -19.47 -11.49 10.15
N LEU A 167 -19.70 -10.27 9.67
CA LEU A 167 -20.96 -9.90 9.01
C LEU A 167 -21.17 -10.68 7.70
N ALA A 168 -20.10 -10.89 6.93
CA ALA A 168 -20.15 -11.66 5.69
C ALA A 168 -20.16 -13.18 5.90
N GLY A 169 -19.82 -13.67 7.10
CA GLY A 169 -19.63 -15.09 7.39
C GLY A 169 -18.47 -15.73 6.61
N SER A 170 -17.51 -14.94 6.14
CA SER A 170 -16.39 -15.41 5.32
C SER A 170 -15.16 -14.52 5.47
N LEU A 171 -13.98 -15.11 5.35
CA LEU A 171 -12.68 -14.44 5.36
C LEU A 171 -12.16 -14.12 3.95
N SER A 172 -12.90 -14.50 2.89
CA SER A 172 -12.55 -14.16 1.51
C SER A 172 -12.99 -12.74 1.18
N LEU A 173 -12.05 -11.90 0.71
CA LEU A 173 -12.31 -10.51 0.34
C LEU A 173 -13.38 -10.39 -0.77
N ALA A 174 -13.36 -11.29 -1.75
CA ALA A 174 -14.35 -11.33 -2.82
C ALA A 174 -15.76 -11.58 -2.27
N LYS A 175 -15.92 -12.59 -1.40
CA LYS A 175 -17.22 -12.89 -0.75
C LYS A 175 -17.69 -11.70 0.10
N ILE A 176 -16.80 -11.12 0.91
CA ILE A 176 -17.10 -9.93 1.72
C ILE A 176 -17.62 -8.79 0.84
N SER A 177 -16.95 -8.50 -0.29
CA SER A 177 -17.39 -7.42 -1.20
C SER A 177 -18.75 -7.71 -1.84
N SER A 178 -19.02 -8.95 -2.24
CA SER A 178 -20.27 -9.34 -2.89
C SER A 178 -21.49 -9.33 -1.97
N MET A 179 -21.29 -9.52 -0.66
CA MET A 179 -22.37 -9.55 0.34
C MET A 179 -22.77 -8.16 0.84
N GLN A 180 -22.06 -7.10 0.44
CA GLN A 180 -22.35 -5.73 0.83
C GLN A 180 -23.53 -5.16 0.03
N ILE A 181 -24.76 -5.36 0.54
CA ILE A 181 -25.94 -4.64 0.04
C ILE A 181 -25.93 -3.19 0.58
N ILE A 182 -25.64 -3.05 1.87
CA ILE A 182 -25.35 -1.78 2.54
C ILE A 182 -23.86 -1.81 2.90
N PRO A 183 -23.10 -0.72 2.68
CA PRO A 183 -21.71 -0.66 3.09
C PRO A 183 -21.55 -1.03 4.57
N PHE A 184 -20.75 -2.06 4.87
CA PHE A 184 -20.55 -2.51 6.25
C PHE A 184 -19.97 -1.41 7.15
N ALA A 185 -19.25 -0.45 6.58
CA ALA A 185 -18.78 0.75 7.27
C ALA A 185 -19.92 1.56 7.94
N LEU A 186 -21.10 1.59 7.33
CA LEU A 186 -22.28 2.27 7.90
C LEU A 186 -23.00 1.42 8.96
N LEU A 187 -22.95 0.09 8.83
CA LEU A 187 -23.61 -0.83 9.75
C LEU A 187 -22.84 -0.94 11.08
N THR A 188 -21.51 -0.94 11.02
CA THR A 188 -20.62 -0.99 12.19
C THR A 188 -19.64 0.19 12.22
N PRO A 189 -20.14 1.42 12.44
CA PRO A 189 -19.32 2.64 12.36
C PRO A 189 -18.18 2.66 13.38
N TRP A 190 -18.35 2.06 14.55
CA TRP A 190 -17.29 1.96 15.56
C TRP A 190 -16.10 1.11 15.07
N THR A 191 -16.35 -0.03 14.42
CA THR A 191 -15.28 -0.86 13.84
C THR A 191 -14.59 -0.14 12.71
N PHE A 192 -15.34 0.62 11.91
CA PHE A 192 -14.80 1.37 10.78
C PHE A 192 -13.91 2.53 11.25
N ILE A 193 -14.33 3.29 12.27
CA ILE A 193 -13.52 4.37 12.83
C ILE A 193 -12.22 3.82 13.44
N LEU A 194 -12.29 2.72 14.19
CA LEU A 194 -11.10 2.05 14.71
C LEU A 194 -10.18 1.56 13.59
N PHE A 195 -10.74 0.99 12.53
CA PHE A 195 -9.98 0.58 11.36
C PHE A 195 -9.28 1.77 10.71
N LEU A 196 -9.96 2.91 10.51
CA LEU A 196 -9.37 4.13 9.95
C LEU A 196 -8.24 4.71 10.81
N ILE A 197 -8.37 4.64 12.14
CA ILE A 197 -7.34 5.12 13.07
C ILE A 197 -6.14 4.16 13.08
N ALA A 198 -6.39 2.86 12.94
CA ALA A 198 -5.36 1.83 12.92
C ALA A 198 -4.68 1.65 11.56
N LEU A 199 -5.31 2.14 10.48
CA LEU A 199 -4.73 2.16 9.15
C LEU A 199 -3.52 3.10 9.15
N GLN A 200 -2.36 2.54 8.79
CA GLN A 200 -1.06 3.23 8.76
C GLN A 200 -0.66 3.63 7.34
#